data_AF-A0A7J2WPF8-F1
#
_entry.id   AF-A0A7J2WPF8-F1
#
_cell.length_a   1.000
_cell.length_b   1.000
_cell.length_c   1.000
_cell.angle_alpha   90.00
_cell.angle_beta   90.00
_cell.angle_gamma   90.00
#
_symmetry.space_group_name_H-M   'P 1'
#
loop_
_entity.id
_entity.type
_entity.pdbx_description
1 polymer ?
#
loop_
_entity_poly.entity_id
_entity_poly.type
_entity_poly.pdbx_seq_one_letter_code
_entity_poly.pdbx_strand_id
1 'polypeptide(L)'
;MDELKEIKEILSQVIEKLNKIESKIGSLEEDKKLIEAYKSLLSIYASILGKIANLERIARIVSSDIDRAIVRVLSDGEPRNISEITEEVKKMRGKSSRRTVAERLNVMCNMGILERVNGRGKVYRLKPGLLKEEALKGYHEPED
;
A
#
# COMPACT_ATOMS: atom_id res chain seq x y z
N MET A 1 7.64 11.17 62.28
CA MET A 1 8.61 10.06 62.15
C MET A 1 7.91 8.78 61.65
N ASP A 2 6.63 8.56 61.98
CA ASP A 2 5.82 7.43 61.50
C ASP A 2 5.52 7.44 59.99
N GLU A 3 5.13 8.59 59.43
CA GLU A 3 4.77 8.68 57.99
C GLU A 3 5.93 8.29 57.06
N LEU A 4 7.16 8.65 57.42
CA LEU A 4 8.36 8.31 56.63
C LEU A 4 8.64 6.79 56.67
N LYS A 5 8.30 6.14 57.79
CA LYS A 5 8.45 4.69 57.97
C LYS A 5 7.38 3.96 57.16
N GLU A 6 6.15 4.44 57.20
CA GLU A 6 5.03 3.89 56.42
C GLU A 6 5.26 4.02 54.91
N ILE A 7 5.75 5.17 54.44
CA ILE A 7 6.14 5.37 53.03
C ILE A 7 7.23 4.38 52.61
N LYS A 8 8.24 4.16 53.46
CA LYS A 8 9.33 3.21 53.17
C LYS A 8 8.80 1.79 53.06
N GLU A 9 7.85 1.42 53.91
CA GLU A 9 7.23 0.09 53.95
C GLU A 9 6.38 -0.17 52.70
N ILE A 10 5.60 0.83 52.26
CA ILE A 10 4.84 0.79 51.01
C ILE A 10 5.78 0.66 49.80
N LEU A 11 6.87 1.43 49.76
CA LEU A 11 7.85 1.37 48.68
C LEU A 11 8.52 0.00 48.58
N SER A 12 8.88 -0.62 49.71
CA SER A 12 9.43 -1.97 49.72
C SER A 12 8.44 -3.00 49.17
N GLN A 13 7.16 -2.88 49.49
CA GLN A 13 6.12 -3.77 48.95
C GLN A 13 5.90 -3.59 47.44
N VAL A 14 6.00 -2.35 46.93
CA VAL A 14 5.91 -2.08 45.49
C VAL A 14 7.08 -2.68 44.74
N ILE A 15 8.31 -2.54 45.26
CA ILE A 15 9.51 -3.13 44.67
C ILE A 15 9.41 -4.66 44.64
N GLU A 16 8.93 -5.29 45.71
CA GLU A 16 8.78 -6.75 45.75
C GLU A 16 7.74 -7.25 44.73
N LYS A 17 6.65 -6.51 44.52
CA LYS A 17 5.65 -6.83 43.49
C LYS A 17 6.20 -6.65 42.07
N LEU A 18 7.01 -5.62 41.83
CA LEU A 18 7.68 -5.40 40.55
C LEU A 18 8.65 -6.54 40.24
N ASN A 19 9.46 -6.97 41.21
CA ASN A 19 10.38 -8.09 41.03
C ASN A 19 9.65 -9.40 40.71
N LYS A 20 8.47 -9.63 41.30
CA LYS A 20 7.62 -10.81 40.99
C LYS A 20 7.00 -10.75 39.58
N ILE A 21 6.71 -9.55 39.09
CA ILE A 21 6.24 -9.34 37.71
C ILE A 21 7.41 -9.53 36.75
N GLU A 22 8.57 -8.97 37.06
CA GLU A 22 9.80 -9.10 36.27
C GLU A 22 10.25 -10.57 36.17
N SER A 23 10.17 -11.33 37.27
CA SER A 23 10.47 -12.78 37.26
C SER A 23 9.47 -13.59 36.43
N LYS A 24 8.23 -13.10 36.26
CA LYS A 24 7.21 -13.71 35.37
C LYS A 24 7.35 -13.27 33.91
N ILE A 25 7.96 -12.12 33.66
CA ILE A 25 8.28 -11.58 32.34
C ILE A 25 9.58 -12.20 31.79
N GLY A 26 10.48 -12.68 32.65
CA GLY A 26 11.74 -13.32 32.27
C GLY A 26 11.65 -14.58 31.38
N SER A 27 10.45 -15.13 31.14
CA SER A 27 10.23 -16.30 30.26
C SER A 27 9.95 -15.96 28.78
N LEU A 28 10.04 -14.69 28.37
CA LEU A 28 9.52 -14.18 27.08
C LEU A 28 10.46 -14.28 25.86
N GLU A 29 11.58 -15.02 25.88
CA GLU A 29 12.39 -15.17 24.65
C GLU A 29 11.69 -16.02 23.58
N GLU A 30 10.94 -17.04 23.99
CA GLU A 30 10.11 -17.87 23.08
C GLU A 30 8.88 -17.09 22.59
N ASP A 31 8.26 -16.30 23.46
CA ASP A 31 7.10 -15.47 23.11
C ASP A 31 7.45 -14.29 22.20
N LYS A 32 8.64 -13.70 22.32
CA LYS A 32 9.11 -12.67 21.38
C LYS A 32 9.20 -13.21 19.95
N LYS A 33 9.76 -14.42 19.76
CA LYS A 33 9.84 -15.04 18.43
C LYS A 33 8.45 -15.36 17.90
N LEU A 34 7.54 -15.82 18.75
CA LEU A 34 6.15 -16.09 18.38
C LEU A 34 5.44 -14.80 17.96
N ILE A 35 5.58 -13.72 18.71
CA ILE A 35 5.02 -12.39 18.40
C ILE A 35 5.57 -11.85 17.08
N GLU A 36 6.87 -11.97 16.82
CA GLU A 36 7.48 -11.55 15.56
C GLU A 36 6.99 -12.39 14.36
N ALA A 37 6.80 -13.71 14.55
CA ALA A 37 6.20 -14.57 13.53
C ALA A 37 4.75 -14.18 13.22
N TYR A 38 3.94 -13.86 14.23
CA TYR A 38 2.57 -13.37 14.05
C TYR A 38 2.53 -12.03 13.31
N LYS A 39 3.42 -11.09 13.65
CA LYS A 39 3.54 -9.80 12.93
C LYS A 39 3.90 -10.00 11.46
N SER A 40 4.84 -10.91 11.17
CA SER A 40 5.24 -11.25 9.81
C SER A 40 4.07 -11.83 9.01
N LEU A 41 3.31 -12.78 9.60
CA LEU A 41 2.13 -13.37 8.98
C LEU A 41 1.04 -12.33 8.69
N LEU A 42 0.77 -11.43 9.64
CA LEU A 42 -0.19 -10.34 9.46
C LEU A 42 0.23 -9.37 8.35
N SER A 43 1.52 -9.06 8.25
CA SER A 43 2.08 -8.22 7.18
C SER A 43 1.91 -8.87 5.80
N ILE A 44 2.15 -10.18 5.70
CA ILE A 44 1.91 -10.95 4.47
C ILE A 44 0.42 -10.94 4.12
N TYR A 45 -0.46 -11.16 5.11
CA TYR A 45 -1.90 -11.16 4.89
C TYR A 45 -2.42 -9.79 4.42
N ALA A 46 -1.96 -8.70 5.05
CA ALA A 46 -2.26 -7.33 4.63
C ALA A 46 -1.76 -7.05 3.20
N SER A 47 -0.57 -7.52 2.84
CA SER A 47 -0.02 -7.41 1.48
C SER A 47 -0.88 -8.16 0.45
N ILE A 48 -1.32 -9.38 0.78
CA ILE A 48 -2.19 -10.19 -0.09
C ILE A 48 -3.57 -9.55 -0.23
N LEU A 49 -4.19 -9.14 0.87
CA LEU A 49 -5.48 -8.44 0.86
C LEU A 49 -5.40 -7.13 0.06
N GLY A 50 -4.33 -6.36 0.23
CA GLY A 50 -4.07 -5.16 -0.56
C GLY A 50 -4.00 -5.46 -2.06
N LYS A 51 -3.33 -6.56 -2.45
CA LYS A 51 -3.27 -7.01 -3.86
C LYS A 51 -4.64 -7.44 -4.39
N ILE A 52 -5.44 -8.15 -3.59
CA ILE A 52 -6.79 -8.62 -3.98
C ILE A 52 -7.77 -7.44 -4.11
N ALA A 53 -7.79 -6.52 -3.14
CA ALA A 53 -8.63 -5.32 -3.19
C ALA A 53 -8.25 -4.42 -4.38
N ASN A 54 -6.95 -4.34 -4.71
CA ASN A 54 -6.47 -3.67 -5.92
C ASN A 54 -6.91 -4.38 -7.19
N LEU A 55 -6.89 -5.71 -7.22
CA LEU A 55 -7.33 -6.48 -8.37
C LEU A 55 -8.82 -6.27 -8.65
N GLU A 56 -9.67 -6.21 -7.62
CA GLU A 56 -11.09 -5.89 -7.76
C GLU A 56 -11.35 -4.44 -8.19
N ARG A 57 -10.58 -3.47 -7.69
CA ARG A 57 -10.68 -2.06 -8.12
C ARG A 57 -10.20 -1.85 -9.54
N ILE A 58 -9.07 -2.46 -9.92
CA ILE A 58 -8.58 -2.48 -11.31
C ILE A 58 -9.61 -3.19 -12.20
N ALA A 59 -10.17 -4.33 -11.78
CA ALA A 59 -11.20 -5.02 -12.55
C ALA A 59 -12.48 -4.18 -12.75
N ARG A 60 -12.85 -3.35 -11.76
CA ARG A 60 -13.99 -2.42 -11.87
C ARG A 60 -13.71 -1.19 -12.74
N ILE A 61 -12.47 -0.71 -12.80
CA ILE A 61 -12.09 0.53 -13.52
C ILE A 61 -11.59 0.25 -14.94
N VAL A 62 -10.92 -0.89 -15.15
CA VAL A 62 -10.36 -1.33 -16.42
C VAL A 62 -11.41 -2.12 -17.19
N SER A 63 -12.47 -1.41 -17.60
CA SER A 63 -13.66 -2.00 -18.22
C SER A 63 -13.46 -2.40 -19.68
N SER A 64 -12.48 -1.82 -20.37
CA SER A 64 -12.26 -2.04 -21.81
C SER A 64 -10.96 -2.78 -22.12
N ASP A 65 -10.92 -3.45 -23.27
CA ASP A 65 -9.72 -4.13 -23.77
C ASP A 65 -8.52 -3.20 -23.93
N ILE A 66 -8.75 -1.90 -24.20
CA ILE A 66 -7.67 -0.92 -24.33
C ILE A 66 -7.05 -0.59 -22.98
N ASP A 67 -7.86 -0.49 -21.92
CA ASP A 67 -7.35 -0.21 -20.58
C ASP A 67 -6.50 -1.36 -20.06
N ARG A 68 -6.97 -2.60 -20.28
CA ARG A 68 -6.23 -3.82 -19.90
C ARG A 68 -4.87 -3.87 -20.59
N ALA A 69 -4.82 -3.49 -21.87
CA ALA A 69 -3.57 -3.41 -22.61
C ALA A 69 -2.66 -2.30 -22.09
N ILE A 70 -3.19 -1.10 -21.79
CA ILE A 70 -2.39 0.00 -21.22
C ILE A 70 -1.77 -0.39 -19.88
N VAL A 71 -2.54 -1.02 -18.98
CA VAL A 71 -2.01 -1.50 -17.69
C VAL A 71 -0.90 -2.53 -17.89
N ARG A 72 -1.09 -3.50 -18.80
CA ARG A 72 -0.05 -4.51 -19.10
C ARG A 72 1.22 -3.89 -19.69
N VAL A 73 1.10 -2.87 -20.53
CA VAL A 73 2.27 -2.18 -21.10
C VAL A 73 3.07 -1.43 -20.03
N LEU A 74 2.41 -0.95 -18.98
CA LEU A 74 3.03 -0.19 -17.89
C LEU A 74 3.30 -1.02 -16.64
N SER A 75 3.02 -2.33 -16.65
CA SER A 75 3.10 -3.18 -15.46
C SER A 75 4.53 -3.48 -15.00
N ASP A 76 5.52 -3.23 -15.86
CA ASP A 76 6.94 -3.28 -15.51
C ASP A 76 7.37 -2.10 -14.63
N GLY A 77 6.51 -1.09 -14.47
CA GLY A 77 6.79 0.11 -13.68
C GLY A 77 7.65 1.13 -14.43
N GLU A 78 8.03 0.87 -15.68
CA GLU A 78 8.83 1.79 -16.47
C GLU A 78 7.95 2.91 -17.06
N PRO A 79 8.35 4.20 -16.94
CA PRO A 79 7.62 5.28 -17.58
C PRO A 79 7.75 5.20 -19.09
N ARG A 80 6.62 5.39 -19.79
CA ARG A 80 6.59 5.38 -21.26
C ARG A 80 5.85 6.59 -21.78
N ASN A 81 6.29 7.11 -22.93
CA ASN A 81 5.58 8.19 -23.60
C ASN A 81 4.38 7.66 -24.40
N ILE A 82 3.45 8.55 -24.78
CA ILE A 82 2.21 8.16 -25.50
C ILE A 82 2.53 7.37 -26.78
N SER A 83 3.60 7.71 -27.51
CA SER A 83 3.96 7.00 -28.75
C SER A 83 4.31 5.55 -28.45
N GLU A 84 5.19 5.31 -27.47
CA GLU A 84 5.61 3.97 -27.04
C GLU A 84 4.43 3.15 -26.54
N ILE A 85 3.58 3.76 -25.70
CA ILE A 85 2.37 3.11 -25.20
C ILE A 85 1.44 2.75 -26.35
N THR A 86 1.27 3.64 -27.33
CA THR A 86 0.39 3.40 -28.48
C THR A 86 0.89 2.23 -29.33
N GLU A 87 2.19 2.16 -29.60
CA GLU A 87 2.78 1.08 -30.39
C GLU A 87 2.67 -0.27 -29.68
N GLU A 88 2.98 -0.35 -28.39
CA GLU A 88 2.87 -1.60 -27.62
C GLU A 88 1.40 -2.04 -27.48
N VAL A 89 0.48 -1.11 -27.21
CA VAL A 89 -0.96 -1.41 -27.18
C VAL A 89 -1.45 -1.89 -28.55
N LYS A 90 -0.95 -1.31 -29.65
CA LYS A 90 -1.29 -1.73 -31.01
C LYS A 90 -0.74 -3.12 -31.33
N LYS A 91 0.48 -3.47 -30.91
CA LYS A 91 1.03 -4.82 -31.05
C LYS A 91 0.17 -5.86 -30.33
N MET A 92 -0.30 -5.54 -29.12
CA MET A 92 -1.12 -6.46 -28.33
C MET A 92 -2.56 -6.61 -28.86
N ARG A 93 -3.17 -5.53 -29.37
CA ARG A 93 -4.59 -5.51 -29.75
C ARG A 93 -4.84 -5.56 -31.26
N GLY A 94 -3.80 -5.50 -32.07
CA GLY A 94 -3.86 -5.34 -33.54
C GLY A 94 -4.26 -3.93 -34.00
N LYS A 95 -5.05 -3.19 -33.21
CA LYS A 95 -5.49 -1.83 -33.50
C LYS A 95 -5.45 -0.92 -32.28
N SER A 96 -4.95 0.29 -32.48
CA SER A 96 -5.10 1.38 -31.53
C SER A 96 -4.85 2.72 -32.23
N SER A 97 -5.62 3.76 -31.89
CA SER A 97 -5.33 5.12 -32.33
C SER A 97 -4.66 5.88 -31.20
N ARG A 98 -3.67 6.72 -31.53
CA ARG A 98 -3.01 7.60 -30.55
C ARG A 98 -4.02 8.47 -29.79
N ARG A 99 -5.09 8.91 -30.46
CA ARG A 99 -6.19 9.68 -29.85
C ARG A 99 -6.87 8.87 -28.74
N THR A 100 -7.28 7.64 -29.04
CA THR A 100 -7.95 6.76 -28.08
C THR A 100 -7.04 6.43 -26.90
N VAL A 101 -5.76 6.13 -27.15
CA VAL A 101 -4.77 5.87 -26.08
C VAL A 101 -4.60 7.11 -25.20
N ALA A 102 -4.41 8.29 -25.79
CA ALA A 102 -4.26 9.54 -25.03
C ALA A 102 -5.50 9.87 -24.18
N GLU A 103 -6.70 9.64 -24.72
CA GLU A 103 -7.96 9.82 -24.01
C GLU A 103 -8.06 8.90 -22.79
N ARG A 104 -7.77 7.61 -22.96
CA ARG A 104 -7.78 6.63 -21.86
C ARG A 104 -6.69 6.90 -20.82
N LEU A 105 -5.47 7.27 -21.25
CA LEU A 105 -4.40 7.65 -20.34
C LEU A 105 -4.79 8.84 -19.45
N ASN A 106 -5.50 9.83 -19.99
CA ASN A 106 -6.00 10.95 -19.19
C ASN A 106 -7.08 10.53 -18.20
N VAL A 107 -8.04 9.70 -18.63
CA VAL A 107 -9.08 9.14 -17.75
C VAL A 107 -8.44 8.36 -16.59
N MET A 108 -7.47 7.50 -16.88
CA MET A 108 -6.78 6.70 -15.87
C MET A 108 -5.89 7.54 -14.93
N CYS A 109 -5.35 8.68 -15.41
CA CYS A 109 -4.70 9.65 -14.54
C CYS A 109 -5.68 10.35 -13.60
N ASN A 110 -6.85 10.75 -14.10
CA ASN A 110 -7.89 11.39 -13.29
C ASN A 110 -8.45 10.43 -12.23
N MET A 111 -8.50 9.13 -12.55
CA MET A 111 -8.87 8.07 -11.60
C MET A 111 -7.74 7.69 -10.63
N GLY A 112 -6.57 8.32 -10.75
CA GLY A 112 -5.43 8.08 -9.87
C GLY A 112 -4.67 6.78 -10.11
N ILE A 113 -4.98 6.01 -11.16
CA ILE A 113 -4.30 4.75 -11.51
C ILE A 113 -2.92 5.00 -12.09
N LEU A 114 -2.83 6.01 -12.97
CA LEU A 114 -1.60 6.43 -13.61
C LEU A 114 -1.17 7.80 -13.11
N GLU A 115 0.11 8.07 -13.16
CA GLU A 115 0.66 9.41 -12.97
C GLU A 115 1.41 9.86 -14.22
N ARG A 116 1.44 11.17 -14.44
CA ARG A 116 2.35 11.77 -15.41
C ARG A 116 3.66 12.06 -14.72
N VAL A 117 4.75 11.69 -15.37
CA VAL A 117 6.11 11.96 -14.90
C VAL A 117 6.85 12.86 -15.88
N ASN A 118 7.91 13.51 -15.40
CA ASN A 118 8.78 14.33 -16.24
C ASN A 118 9.54 13.46 -17.24
N GLY A 119 9.65 13.93 -18.48
CA GLY A 119 10.39 13.25 -19.53
C GLY A 119 10.19 13.92 -20.89
N ARG A 120 10.69 13.28 -21.95
CA ARG A 120 10.57 13.80 -23.31
C ARG A 120 9.13 13.65 -23.81
N GLY A 121 8.31 14.69 -23.60
CA GLY A 121 6.90 14.72 -23.95
C GLY A 121 5.99 14.27 -22.79
N LYS A 122 4.77 13.82 -23.10
CA LYS A 122 3.84 13.29 -22.09
C LYS A 122 4.22 11.84 -21.77
N VAL A 123 4.78 11.62 -20.58
CA VAL A 123 5.24 10.32 -20.08
C VAL A 123 4.33 9.88 -18.93
N TYR A 124 3.99 8.59 -18.93
CA TYR A 124 3.03 7.99 -18.00
C TYR A 124 3.65 6.77 -17.33
N ARG A 125 3.29 6.55 -16.07
CA ARG A 125 3.64 5.37 -15.28
C ARG A 125 2.45 4.96 -14.42
N LEU A 126 2.37 3.68 -14.03
CA LEU A 126 1.52 3.27 -12.91
C LEU A 126 1.92 4.05 -11.65
N LYS A 127 0.94 4.65 -10.96
CA LYS A 127 1.22 5.45 -9.78
C LYS A 127 1.84 4.58 -8.67
N PRO A 128 3.05 4.90 -8.18
CA PRO A 128 3.65 4.25 -7.02
C PRO A 128 2.71 4.43 -5.83
N GLY A 129 2.39 3.36 -5.13
CA GLY A 129 1.45 3.45 -4.01
C GLY A 129 -0.03 3.28 -4.39
N LEU A 130 -0.38 2.93 -5.64
CA LEU A 130 -1.56 2.05 -5.80
C LEU A 130 -1.38 0.74 -5.01
N LEU A 131 -0.14 0.44 -4.59
CA LEU A 131 0.26 -0.64 -3.69
C LEU A 131 0.60 -0.17 -2.26
N LYS A 132 0.27 1.06 -1.84
CA LYS A 132 0.45 1.53 -0.45
C LYS A 132 -0.68 2.44 0.02
N GLU A 133 -1.15 2.13 1.22
CA GLU A 133 -2.28 2.66 2.00
C GLU A 133 -2.36 4.20 2.11
N GLU A 134 -1.25 4.90 1.89
CA GLU A 134 -1.09 6.34 2.14
C GLU A 134 -1.81 7.24 1.11
N ALA A 135 -2.15 6.72 -0.09
CA ALA A 135 -2.86 7.47 -1.12
C ALA A 135 -4.38 7.63 -0.87
N LEU A 136 -4.92 7.01 0.20
CA LEU A 136 -6.36 6.92 0.47
C LEU A 136 -6.89 7.96 1.48
N LYS A 137 -6.03 8.75 2.14
CA LYS A 137 -6.49 9.79 3.09
C LYS A 137 -7.04 11.07 2.44
N GLY A 138 -6.97 11.20 1.11
CA GLY A 138 -7.30 12.44 0.39
C GLY A 138 -8.52 12.38 -0.53
N TYR A 139 -9.28 11.28 -0.56
CA TYR A 139 -10.52 11.21 -1.35
C TYR A 139 -11.70 11.59 -0.45
N HIS A 140 -12.31 12.75 -0.71
CA HIS A 140 -13.71 12.99 -0.39
C HIS A 140 -14.52 12.62 -1.64
N GLU A 141 -15.53 11.78 -1.47
CA GLU A 141 -16.58 11.65 -2.48
C GLU A 141 -17.24 13.02 -2.65
N PRO A 142 -17.48 13.49 -3.89
CA PRO A 142 -18.41 14.59 -4.07
C PRO A 142 -19.79 14.08 -3.62
N GLU A 143 -20.37 14.76 -2.64
CA GLU A 143 -21.75 14.54 -2.20
C GLU A 143 -22.68 14.84 -3.39
N ASP A 144 -23.46 13.84 -3.78
CA ASP A 144 -24.73 14.01 -4.51
C ASP A 144 -25.87 13.61 -3.56
#